data_AF-A0A6G3RYL7-F1
#
_entry.id   AF-A0A6G3RYL7-F1
#
_cell.length_a   1.000
_cell.length_b   1.000
_cell.length_c   1.000
_cell.angle_alpha   90.00
_cell.angle_beta   90.00
_cell.angle_gamma   90.00
#
_symmetry.space_group_name_H-M   'P 1'
#
loop_
_entity.id
_entity.type
_entity.pdbx_description
1 polymer ?
#
loop_
_entity_poly.entity_id
_entity_poly.type
_entity_poly.pdbx_seq_one_letter_code
_entity_poly.pdbx_strand_id
1 'polypeptide(L)'
;VYARRWGPRGHSLGVFAFMTFFAAQFLHTVPGRLPELYAALLLSLAVASAVRFGAWCYERRLPPPAVVAPPSGGTGLARITTRQAVQATAGAGFALAVGQLLSGDRWYWAVGATWWVFVATTSRGETVVRGFRRFLGTVLGIVAGFALAVPLHDEPVAAALIVAVSVFGIFYTAHVSYTWMMLAVTVMASMLYGLLGVLDPALLALRVRETAVGALGAVLAVLLVLPVTTHSVTDAWIARALRCVHACTAEAAARLAGDTGADPAPRVAELESLLGRVRLSLAPLVHPFSPLRARKGRARQVLALLDDCAREVRGLASVAADPEAS
;
A
#
# COMPACT_ATOMS: atom_id res chain seq x y z
N VAL A 1 -3.98 -15.46 3.53
CA VAL A 1 -5.44 -15.20 3.33
C VAL A 1 -6.20 -15.27 4.63
N TYR A 2 -6.07 -16.36 5.39
CA TYR A 2 -6.79 -16.58 6.64
C TYR A 2 -6.65 -15.43 7.66
N ALA A 3 -5.44 -14.87 7.78
CA ALA A 3 -5.20 -13.76 8.69
C ALA A 3 -5.98 -12.47 8.37
N ARG A 4 -6.41 -12.26 7.12
CA ARG A 4 -7.17 -11.05 6.73
C ARG A 4 -8.58 -11.01 7.34
N ARG A 5 -9.06 -12.09 7.96
CA ARG A 5 -10.32 -12.09 8.72
C ARG A 5 -10.29 -11.16 9.93
N TRP A 6 -9.10 -10.89 10.47
CA TRP A 6 -8.88 -9.96 11.58
C TRP A 6 -8.70 -8.50 11.11
N GLY A 7 -9.21 -8.16 9.92
CA GLY A 7 -9.19 -6.81 9.38
C GLY A 7 -7.77 -6.24 9.19
N PRO A 8 -7.56 -4.94 9.47
CA PRO A 8 -6.25 -4.29 9.34
C PRO A 8 -5.13 -4.98 10.13
N ARG A 9 -5.44 -5.55 11.29
CA ARG A 9 -4.44 -6.24 12.15
C ARG A 9 -3.83 -7.45 11.45
N GLY A 10 -4.63 -8.19 10.68
CA GLY A 10 -4.16 -9.33 9.90
C GLY A 10 -3.21 -8.96 8.76
N HIS A 11 -3.39 -7.77 8.17
CA HIS A 11 -2.45 -7.23 7.18
C HIS A 11 -1.12 -6.87 7.83
N SER A 12 -1.15 -6.13 8.95
CA SER A 12 0.05 -5.73 9.68
C SER A 12 0.86 -6.94 10.15
N LEU A 13 0.19 -7.98 10.68
CA LEU A 13 0.87 -9.21 11.12
C LEU A 13 1.64 -9.88 9.97
N GLY A 14 1.07 -9.92 8.76
CA GLY A 14 1.76 -10.44 7.58
C GLY A 14 2.96 -9.57 7.15
N VAL A 15 2.85 -8.24 7.28
CA VAL A 15 3.96 -7.31 7.02
C VAL A 15 5.09 -7.51 8.01
N PHE A 16 4.80 -7.57 9.30
CA PHE A 16 5.82 -7.81 10.33
C PHE A 16 6.50 -9.18 10.14
N ALA A 17 5.73 -10.25 9.93
CA ALA A 17 6.30 -11.57 9.70
C ALA A 17 7.27 -11.60 8.51
N PHE A 18 6.88 -10.97 7.39
CA PHE A 18 7.74 -10.87 6.21
C PHE A 18 8.99 -10.02 6.47
N MET A 19 8.84 -8.85 7.12
CA MET A 19 9.97 -7.97 7.43
C MET A 19 10.96 -8.62 8.39
N THR A 20 10.49 -9.33 9.41
CA THR A 20 11.34 -10.06 10.35
C THR A 20 12.08 -11.20 9.64
N PHE A 21 11.40 -11.95 8.78
CA PHE A 21 12.06 -12.97 7.94
C PHE A 21 13.14 -12.35 7.05
N PHE A 22 12.83 -11.24 6.38
CA PHE A 22 13.75 -10.54 5.50
C PHE A 22 14.96 -10.00 6.26
N ALA A 23 14.76 -9.39 7.44
CA ALA A 23 15.83 -8.89 8.28
C ALA A 23 16.75 -10.03 8.76
N ALA A 24 16.17 -11.19 9.11
CA ALA A 24 16.92 -12.37 9.48
C ALA A 24 17.85 -12.86 8.34
N GLN A 25 17.34 -12.89 7.11
CA GLN A 25 18.13 -13.23 5.91
C GLN A 25 19.19 -12.17 5.60
N PHE A 26 18.85 -10.89 5.69
CA PHE A 26 19.78 -9.80 5.40
C PHE A 26 20.96 -9.73 6.37
N LEU A 27 20.69 -9.89 7.67
CA LEU A 27 21.70 -9.84 8.73
C LEU A 27 22.39 -11.19 8.99
N HIS A 28 22.00 -12.25 8.27
CA HIS A 28 22.49 -13.62 8.50
C HIS A 28 22.38 -14.03 9.98
N THR A 29 21.19 -13.83 10.56
CA THR A 29 21.00 -13.94 12.00
C THR A 29 21.21 -15.37 12.50
N VAL A 30 22.16 -15.53 13.43
CA VAL A 30 22.43 -16.78 14.15
C VAL A 30 21.87 -16.74 15.58
N PRO A 31 21.60 -17.88 16.24
CA PRO A 31 21.02 -17.91 17.59
C PRO A 31 21.76 -17.05 18.63
N GLY A 32 23.09 -16.94 18.53
CA GLY A 32 23.89 -16.10 19.43
C GLY A 32 23.64 -14.59 19.32
N ARG A 33 23.07 -14.11 18.21
CA ARG A 33 22.72 -12.69 17.99
C ARG A 33 21.29 -12.35 18.41
N LEU A 34 20.49 -13.35 18.81
CA LEU A 34 19.09 -13.13 19.21
C LEU A 34 18.92 -12.14 20.36
N PRO A 35 19.75 -12.15 21.43
CA PRO A 35 19.61 -11.20 22.53
C PRO A 35 19.75 -9.74 22.07
N GLU A 36 20.71 -9.47 21.19
CA GLU A 36 20.97 -8.13 20.63
C GLU A 36 19.81 -7.67 19.74
N LEU A 37 19.28 -8.58 18.91
CA LEU A 37 18.12 -8.29 18.05
C LEU A 37 16.85 -8.04 18.89
N TYR A 38 16.63 -8.80 19.96
CA TYR A 38 15.53 -8.55 20.87
C TYR A 38 15.67 -7.21 21.58
N ALA A 39 16.88 -6.86 22.04
CA ALA A 39 17.14 -5.56 22.64
C ALA A 39 16.88 -4.41 21.64
N ALA A 40 17.34 -4.54 20.39
CA ALA A 40 17.09 -3.55 19.35
C ALA A 40 15.59 -3.41 19.00
N LEU A 41 14.86 -4.53 18.93
CA LEU A 41 13.40 -4.52 18.71
C LEU A 41 12.65 -3.87 19.88
N LEU A 42 13.00 -4.21 21.12
CA LEU A 42 12.39 -3.63 22.32
C LEU A 42 12.69 -2.13 22.42
N LEU A 43 13.93 -1.72 22.12
CA LEU A 43 14.31 -0.32 22.07
C LEU A 43 13.52 0.44 20.99
N SER A 44 13.42 -0.14 19.79
CA SER A 44 12.63 0.44 18.69
C SER A 44 11.16 0.61 19.08
N LEU A 45 10.58 -0.40 19.73
CA LEU A 45 9.20 -0.36 20.23
C LEU A 45 9.03 0.69 21.34
N ALA A 46 9.98 0.78 22.27
CA ALA A 46 9.98 1.75 23.36
C ALA A 46 10.05 3.18 22.83
N VAL A 47 10.96 3.46 21.89
CA VAL A 47 11.10 4.76 21.25
C VAL A 47 9.84 5.12 20.46
N ALA A 48 9.33 4.21 19.62
CA ALA A 48 8.11 4.44 18.86
C ALA A 48 6.90 4.70 19.78
N SER A 49 6.81 3.97 20.90
CA SER A 49 5.76 4.14 21.91
C SER A 49 5.92 5.47 22.65
N ALA A 50 7.12 5.85 23.06
CA ALA A 50 7.39 7.13 23.72
C ALA A 50 7.07 8.32 22.81
N VAL A 51 7.39 8.23 21.52
CA VAL A 51 7.02 9.27 20.55
C VAL A 51 5.50 9.33 20.38
N ARG A 52 4.83 8.20 20.11
CA ARG A 52 3.38 8.18 19.86
C ARG A 52 2.53 8.51 21.08
N PHE A 53 2.95 8.06 22.26
CA PHE A 53 2.16 8.11 23.49
C PHE A 53 2.68 9.10 24.53
N GLY A 54 3.87 9.67 24.33
CA GLY A 54 4.45 10.72 25.17
C GLY A 54 4.55 12.04 24.41
N ALA A 55 5.41 12.09 23.38
CA ALA A 55 5.74 13.33 22.67
C ALA A 55 4.62 13.84 21.74
N TRP A 56 3.88 12.93 21.09
CA TRP A 56 2.88 13.26 20.05
C TRP A 56 1.47 12.78 20.43
N CYS A 57 1.02 13.12 21.64
CA CYS A 57 -0.28 12.69 22.18
C CYS A 57 -1.50 13.33 21.50
N TYR A 58 -1.30 14.29 20.59
CA TYR A 58 -2.38 15.04 19.95
C TYR A 58 -3.39 14.13 19.22
N GLU A 59 -2.89 13.07 18.57
CA GLU A 59 -3.73 12.10 17.83
C GLU A 59 -4.74 11.34 18.70
N ARG A 60 -4.56 11.30 20.03
CA ARG A 60 -5.50 10.59 20.93
C ARG A 60 -6.89 11.23 20.96
N ARG A 61 -6.99 12.52 20.64
CA ARG A 61 -8.27 13.25 20.65
C ARG A 61 -8.96 13.25 19.29
N LEU A 62 -8.27 12.77 18.24
CA LEU A 62 -8.85 12.68 16.92
C LEU A 62 -9.69 11.40 16.82
N PRO A 63 -10.95 11.49 16.35
CA PRO A 63 -11.76 10.31 16.13
C PRO A 63 -11.06 9.40 15.12
N PRO A 64 -11.04 8.07 15.35
CA PRO A 64 -10.39 7.15 14.42
C PRO A 64 -11.06 7.25 13.04
N PRO A 65 -10.28 7.25 11.95
CA PRO A 65 -10.85 7.32 10.61
C PRO A 65 -11.77 6.13 10.37
N ALA A 66 -12.97 6.40 9.84
CA ALA A 66 -13.96 5.36 9.53
C ALA A 66 -13.37 4.34 8.54
N VAL A 67 -13.18 3.10 8.99
CA VAL A 67 -12.62 2.03 8.17
C VAL A 67 -13.73 1.43 7.32
N VAL A 68 -13.87 1.91 6.08
CA VAL A 68 -14.80 1.30 5.12
C VAL A 68 -14.25 -0.05 4.66
N ALA A 69 -14.94 -1.13 5.03
CA ALA A 69 -14.56 -2.47 4.62
C ALA A 69 -14.53 -2.57 3.09
N PRO A 70 -13.47 -3.13 2.48
CA PRO A 70 -13.43 -3.32 1.04
C PRO A 70 -14.58 -4.23 0.60
N PRO A 71 -15.20 -3.99 -0.57
CA PRO A 71 -16.31 -4.81 -1.04
C PRO A 71 -15.87 -6.27 -1.07
N SER A 72 -16.55 -7.11 -0.30
CA SER A 72 -16.39 -8.56 -0.31
C SER A 72 -17.03 -9.09 -1.59
N GLY A 73 -16.31 -9.01 -2.70
CA GLY A 73 -16.78 -9.55 -3.96
C GLY A 73 -16.80 -11.07 -3.92
N GLY A 74 -17.94 -11.70 -3.64
CA GLY A 74 -18.14 -13.16 -3.77
C GLY A 74 -17.39 -14.04 -2.75
N THR A 75 -17.62 -15.35 -2.88
CA THR A 75 -17.04 -16.42 -2.04
C THR A 75 -15.89 -17.15 -2.75
N GLY A 76 -15.01 -17.81 -1.99
CA GLY A 76 -13.91 -18.62 -2.54
C GLY A 76 -12.97 -17.86 -3.47
N LEU A 77 -12.78 -18.39 -4.69
CA LEU A 77 -11.96 -17.81 -5.76
C LEU A 77 -12.61 -16.59 -6.43
N ALA A 78 -13.91 -16.34 -6.25
CA ALA A 78 -14.53 -15.09 -6.71
C ALA A 78 -14.01 -13.88 -5.92
N ARG A 79 -13.55 -14.11 -4.68
CA ARG A 79 -13.01 -13.08 -3.78
C ARG A 79 -11.71 -12.48 -4.29
N ILE A 80 -11.72 -11.17 -4.53
CA ILE A 80 -10.56 -10.37 -4.97
C ILE A 80 -9.35 -10.62 -4.06
N THR A 81 -9.55 -10.68 -2.75
CA THR A 81 -8.46 -10.91 -1.79
C THR A 81 -7.87 -12.31 -1.90
N THR A 82 -8.67 -13.31 -2.27
CA THR A 82 -8.19 -14.68 -2.54
C THR A 82 -7.40 -14.69 -3.85
N ARG A 83 -7.94 -14.09 -4.92
CA ARG A 83 -7.23 -13.95 -6.21
C ARG A 83 -5.88 -13.26 -6.05
N GLN A 84 -5.84 -12.12 -5.37
CA GLN A 84 -4.60 -11.40 -5.07
C GLN A 84 -3.61 -12.21 -4.23
N ALA A 85 -4.09 -13.02 -3.30
CA ALA A 85 -3.20 -13.87 -2.53
C ALA A 85 -2.62 -15.00 -3.38
N VAL A 86 -3.43 -15.64 -4.23
CA VAL A 86 -2.94 -16.64 -5.19
C VAL A 86 -1.94 -16.02 -6.16
N GLN A 87 -2.21 -14.80 -6.66
CA GLN A 87 -1.27 -14.04 -7.48
C GLN A 87 0.04 -13.73 -6.74
N ALA A 88 -0.05 -13.24 -5.50
CA ALA A 88 1.12 -12.95 -4.69
C ALA A 88 1.95 -14.21 -4.42
N THR A 89 1.29 -15.35 -4.12
CA THR A 89 1.96 -16.64 -3.94
C THR A 89 2.61 -17.14 -5.22
N ALA A 90 1.91 -17.08 -6.36
CA ALA A 90 2.44 -17.51 -7.66
C ALA A 90 3.63 -16.63 -8.09
N GLY A 91 3.50 -15.31 -7.96
CA GLY A 91 4.58 -14.38 -8.26
C GLY A 91 5.78 -14.58 -7.33
N ALA A 92 5.55 -14.78 -6.03
CA ALA A 92 6.63 -15.04 -5.08
C ALA A 92 7.30 -16.39 -5.33
N GLY A 93 6.54 -17.42 -5.72
CA GLY A 93 7.07 -18.72 -6.12
C GLY A 93 7.92 -18.65 -7.38
N PHE A 94 7.48 -17.88 -8.38
CA PHE A 94 8.30 -17.57 -9.56
C PHE A 94 9.59 -16.83 -9.18
N ALA A 95 9.49 -15.78 -8.36
CA ALA A 95 10.65 -15.00 -7.93
C ALA A 95 11.61 -15.82 -7.05
N LEU A 96 11.09 -16.77 -6.27
CA LEU A 96 11.90 -17.73 -5.52
C LEU A 96 12.65 -18.67 -6.47
N ALA A 97 11.96 -19.31 -7.41
CA ALA A 97 12.57 -20.26 -8.34
C ALA A 97 13.64 -19.60 -9.21
N VAL A 98 13.31 -18.47 -9.85
CA VAL A 98 14.27 -17.74 -10.70
C VAL A 98 15.35 -17.05 -9.86
N GLY A 99 15.00 -16.56 -8.68
CA GLY A 99 15.96 -15.96 -7.75
C GLY A 99 17.03 -16.93 -7.28
N GLN A 100 16.64 -18.18 -6.98
CA GLN A 100 17.58 -19.26 -6.63
C GLN A 100 18.53 -19.61 -7.78
N LEU A 101 18.03 -19.59 -9.03
CA LEU A 101 18.87 -19.80 -10.23
C LEU A 101 19.87 -18.65 -10.45
N LEU A 102 19.55 -17.44 -9.98
CA LEU A 102 20.44 -16.27 -10.09
C LEU A 102 21.47 -16.21 -8.96
N SER A 103 21.07 -16.54 -7.73
CA SER A 103 21.93 -16.59 -6.56
C SER A 103 21.31 -17.48 -5.47
N GLY A 104 22.07 -18.49 -5.03
CA GLY A 104 21.67 -19.36 -3.91
C GLY A 104 21.53 -18.61 -2.58
N ASP A 105 22.27 -17.52 -2.39
CA ASP A 105 22.35 -16.82 -1.10
C ASP A 105 21.45 -15.58 -1.02
N ARG A 106 21.03 -15.00 -2.15
CA ARG A 106 20.40 -13.65 -2.17
C ARG A 106 19.01 -13.57 -2.80
N TRP A 107 18.46 -14.71 -3.20
CA TRP A 107 17.09 -14.87 -3.73
C TRP A 107 15.99 -14.12 -2.94
N TYR A 108 16.17 -13.89 -1.64
CA TYR A 108 15.23 -13.18 -0.77
C TYR A 108 14.93 -11.75 -1.25
N TRP A 109 15.82 -11.11 -2.01
CA TRP A 109 15.57 -9.80 -2.62
C TRP A 109 14.63 -9.84 -3.81
N ALA A 110 14.67 -10.92 -4.60
CA ALA A 110 13.70 -11.13 -5.67
C ALA A 110 12.30 -11.35 -5.09
N VAL A 111 12.20 -12.22 -4.08
CA VAL A 111 10.94 -12.47 -3.37
C VAL A 111 10.41 -11.22 -2.68
N GLY A 112 11.29 -10.46 -2.00
CA GLY A 112 10.95 -9.17 -1.42
C GLY A 112 10.41 -8.20 -2.46
N ALA A 113 11.06 -8.10 -3.63
CA ALA A 113 10.60 -7.21 -4.69
C ALA A 113 9.19 -7.53 -5.16
N THR A 114 8.86 -8.81 -5.36
CA THR A 114 7.49 -9.23 -5.67
C THR A 114 6.52 -8.87 -4.54
N TRP A 115 6.88 -9.19 -3.29
CA TRP A 115 6.02 -8.97 -2.14
C TRP A 115 5.68 -7.48 -1.95
N TRP A 116 6.67 -6.59 -2.00
CA TRP A 116 6.48 -5.13 -1.87
C TRP A 116 5.60 -4.54 -2.96
N VAL A 117 5.61 -5.13 -4.16
CA VAL A 117 4.71 -4.73 -5.23
C VAL A 117 3.28 -5.12 -4.85
N PHE A 118 3.02 -6.32 -4.33
CA PHE A 118 1.65 -6.75 -3.99
C PHE A 118 1.04 -6.14 -2.73
N VAL A 119 1.85 -5.83 -1.70
CA VAL A 119 1.37 -5.42 -0.37
C VAL A 119 0.39 -4.27 -0.40
N ALA A 120 0.57 -3.33 -1.31
CA ALA A 120 -0.30 -2.16 -1.39
C ALA A 120 -0.77 -1.89 -2.82
N THR A 121 -0.92 -2.93 -3.67
CA THR A 121 -1.59 -2.78 -4.97
C THR A 121 -2.86 -3.59 -5.02
N THR A 122 -3.90 -3.01 -5.60
CA THR A 122 -5.22 -3.63 -5.69
C THR A 122 -5.63 -3.99 -7.10
N SER A 123 -4.99 -3.41 -8.12
CA SER A 123 -5.35 -3.55 -9.52
C SER A 123 -4.16 -3.85 -10.42
N ARG A 124 -4.42 -4.35 -11.65
CA ARG A 124 -3.36 -4.74 -12.60
C ARG A 124 -2.43 -3.60 -12.98
N GLY A 125 -3.01 -2.46 -13.35
CA GLY A 125 -2.23 -1.29 -13.74
C GLY A 125 -1.38 -0.76 -12.60
N GLU A 126 -1.91 -0.80 -11.38
CA GLU A 126 -1.19 -0.37 -10.18
C GLU A 126 0.01 -1.29 -9.88
N THR A 127 -0.16 -2.62 -9.98
CA THR A 127 0.94 -3.59 -9.84
C THR A 127 2.03 -3.35 -10.89
N VAL A 128 1.67 -3.17 -12.16
CA VAL A 128 2.63 -2.92 -13.25
C VAL A 128 3.40 -1.63 -13.02
N VAL A 129 2.70 -0.52 -12.75
CA VAL A 129 3.32 0.78 -12.49
C VAL A 129 4.21 0.73 -11.26
N ARG A 130 3.79 0.03 -10.20
CA ARG A 130 4.58 -0.12 -8.99
C ARG A 130 5.82 -0.97 -9.19
N GLY A 131 5.73 -2.05 -9.96
CA GLY A 131 6.88 -2.86 -10.38
C GLY A 131 7.92 -2.00 -11.12
N PHE A 132 7.47 -1.18 -12.07
CA PHE A 132 8.35 -0.26 -12.79
C PHE A 132 8.98 0.80 -11.88
N ARG A 133 8.18 1.46 -11.01
CA ARG A 133 8.69 2.44 -10.03
C ARG A 133 9.69 1.81 -9.07
N ARG A 134 9.49 0.54 -8.68
CA ARG A 134 10.45 -0.21 -7.86
C ARG A 134 11.78 -0.34 -8.58
N PHE A 135 11.73 -0.86 -9.81
CA PHE A 135 12.90 -1.09 -10.63
C PHE A 135 13.69 0.21 -10.84
N LEU A 136 13.00 1.28 -11.24
CA LEU A 136 13.61 2.60 -11.42
C LEU A 136 14.24 3.13 -10.13
N GLY A 137 13.54 3.06 -9.01
CA GLY A 137 14.06 3.50 -7.72
C GLY A 137 15.30 2.72 -7.28
N THR A 138 15.33 1.41 -7.54
CA THR A 138 16.49 0.57 -7.25
C THR A 138 17.67 0.88 -8.16
N VAL A 139 17.47 1.06 -9.46
CA VAL A 139 18.56 1.42 -10.39
C VAL A 139 19.16 2.78 -10.00
N LEU A 140 18.32 3.80 -9.79
CA LEU A 140 18.78 5.12 -9.36
C LEU A 140 19.47 5.07 -7.99
N GLY A 141 18.92 4.30 -7.06
CA GLY A 141 19.49 4.13 -5.73
C GLY A 141 20.79 3.34 -5.70
N ILE A 142 21.02 2.42 -6.66
CA ILE A 142 22.31 1.76 -6.84
C ILE A 142 23.35 2.76 -7.34
N VAL A 143 23.02 3.58 -8.34
CA VAL A 143 23.93 4.60 -8.86
C VAL A 143 24.30 5.60 -7.76
N ALA A 144 23.30 6.14 -7.05
CA ALA A 144 23.53 7.06 -5.94
C ALA A 144 24.25 6.38 -4.77
N GLY A 145 23.85 5.15 -4.42
CA GLY A 145 24.42 4.37 -3.34
C GLY A 145 25.89 4.04 -3.60
N PHE A 146 26.26 3.68 -4.83
CA PHE A 146 27.64 3.45 -5.22
C PHE A 146 28.47 4.74 -5.19
N ALA A 147 27.94 5.83 -5.75
CA ALA A 147 28.61 7.13 -5.77
C ALA A 147 28.87 7.67 -4.35
N LEU A 148 28.00 7.36 -3.38
CA LEU A 148 28.17 7.75 -1.99
C LEU A 148 29.02 6.74 -1.19
N ALA A 149 28.83 5.44 -1.40
CA ALA A 149 29.42 4.40 -0.54
C ALA A 149 30.91 4.20 -0.82
N VAL A 150 31.34 4.32 -2.08
CA VAL A 150 32.76 4.18 -2.45
C VAL A 150 33.65 5.22 -1.77
N PRO A 151 33.35 6.54 -1.81
CA PRO A 151 34.22 7.52 -1.15
C PRO A 151 34.09 7.53 0.38
N LEU A 152 32.98 7.06 0.94
CA LEU A 152 32.67 7.17 2.38
C LEU A 152 32.77 5.84 3.14
N HIS A 153 33.35 4.80 2.53
CA HIS A 153 33.40 3.46 3.15
C HIS A 153 34.23 3.42 4.44
N ASP A 154 35.29 4.24 4.53
CA ASP A 154 36.16 4.33 5.71
C ASP A 154 35.66 5.31 6.78
N GLU A 155 34.57 6.04 6.51
CA GLU A 155 34.06 7.11 7.37
C GLU A 155 32.74 6.70 8.06
N PRO A 156 32.79 6.02 9.23
CA PRO A 156 31.61 5.42 9.84
C PRO A 156 30.57 6.46 10.27
N VAL A 157 31.00 7.68 10.63
CA VAL A 157 30.10 8.78 11.00
C VAL A 157 29.31 9.26 9.78
N ALA A 158 29.98 9.42 8.63
CA ALA A 158 29.32 9.81 7.39
C ALA A 158 28.32 8.74 6.93
N ALA A 159 28.72 7.46 7.00
CA ALA A 159 27.84 6.34 6.68
C ALA A 159 26.61 6.30 7.59
N ALA A 160 26.77 6.50 8.90
CA ALA A 160 25.66 6.56 9.86
C ALA A 160 24.69 7.72 9.57
N LEU A 161 25.21 8.90 9.22
CA LEU A 161 24.39 10.05 8.83
C LEU A 161 23.59 9.78 7.55
N ILE A 162 24.21 9.18 6.53
CA ILE A 162 23.52 8.82 5.28
C ILE A 162 22.44 7.77 5.55
N VAL A 163 22.71 6.78 6.40
CA VAL A 163 21.70 5.81 6.82
C VAL A 163 20.53 6.52 7.52
N ALA A 164 20.80 7.43 8.46
CA ALA A 164 19.75 8.18 9.15
C ALA A 164 18.90 9.04 8.19
N VAL A 165 19.53 9.77 7.27
CA VAL A 165 18.84 10.55 6.23
C VAL A 165 18.05 9.65 5.30
N SER A 166 18.59 8.47 4.94
CA SER A 166 17.88 7.50 4.11
C SER A 166 16.66 6.94 4.83
N VAL A 167 16.76 6.61 6.12
CA VAL A 167 15.62 6.17 6.95
C VAL A 167 14.53 7.25 6.97
N PHE A 168 14.89 8.51 7.22
CA PHE A 168 13.95 9.63 7.13
C PHE A 168 13.31 9.71 5.74
N GLY A 169 14.12 9.64 4.67
CA GLY A 169 13.65 9.66 3.29
C GLY A 169 12.68 8.54 2.95
N ILE A 170 12.89 7.32 3.46
CA ILE A 170 12.00 6.18 3.29
C ILE A 170 10.60 6.53 3.82
N PHE A 171 10.49 6.97 5.07
CA PHE A 171 9.19 7.24 5.69
C PHE A 171 8.53 8.51 5.15
N TYR A 172 9.32 9.55 4.89
CA TYR A 172 8.83 10.81 4.33
C TYR A 172 8.22 10.61 2.94
N THR A 173 8.90 9.86 2.08
CA THR A 173 8.47 9.68 0.68
C THR A 173 7.55 8.49 0.47
N ALA A 174 7.35 7.60 1.46
CA ALA A 174 6.51 6.41 1.34
C ALA A 174 5.09 6.70 0.83
N HIS A 175 4.50 7.82 1.24
CA HIS A 175 3.16 8.23 0.84
C HIS A 175 3.13 9.11 -0.42
N VAL A 176 4.27 9.70 -0.79
CA VAL A 176 4.38 10.67 -1.90
C VAL A 176 4.84 10.01 -3.20
N SER A 177 5.92 9.24 -3.13
CA SER A 177 6.54 8.61 -4.31
C SER A 177 7.27 7.33 -3.95
N TYR A 178 6.73 6.23 -4.47
CA TYR A 178 7.34 4.92 -4.31
C TYR A 178 8.75 4.82 -4.92
N THR A 179 9.04 5.57 -5.99
CA THR A 179 10.38 5.61 -6.61
C THR A 179 11.40 6.21 -5.67
N TRP A 180 11.09 7.36 -5.04
CA TRP A 180 11.99 8.02 -4.09
C TRP A 180 12.17 7.19 -2.82
N MET A 181 11.10 6.56 -2.33
CA MET A 181 11.19 5.64 -1.19
C MET A 181 12.14 4.48 -1.50
N MET A 182 12.00 3.85 -2.66
CA MET A 182 12.87 2.73 -3.07
C MET A 182 14.32 3.15 -3.31
N LEU A 183 14.54 4.37 -3.82
CA LEU A 183 15.88 4.96 -3.91
C LEU A 183 16.51 5.06 -2.52
N ALA A 184 15.81 5.64 -1.55
CA ALA A 184 16.30 5.77 -0.18
C ALA A 184 16.57 4.41 0.48
N VAL A 185 15.69 3.41 0.29
CA VAL A 185 15.95 2.02 0.73
C VAL A 185 17.23 1.46 0.12
N THR A 186 17.47 1.71 -1.16
CA THR A 186 18.60 1.14 -1.89
C THR A 186 19.92 1.82 -1.52
N VAL A 187 19.91 3.14 -1.30
CA VAL A 187 21.06 3.88 -0.76
C VAL A 187 21.39 3.39 0.65
N MET A 188 20.39 3.27 1.53
CA MET A 188 20.57 2.71 2.87
C MET A 188 21.19 1.31 2.81
N ALA A 189 20.66 0.42 1.97
CA ALA A 189 21.19 -0.94 1.83
C ALA A 189 22.63 -0.94 1.29
N SER A 190 22.97 -0.04 0.38
CA SER A 190 24.33 0.11 -0.16
C SER A 190 25.32 0.56 0.93
N MET A 191 24.93 1.51 1.77
CA MET A 191 25.72 1.94 2.94
C MET A 191 25.93 0.81 3.93
N LEU A 192 24.87 0.06 4.26
CA LEU A 192 24.99 -1.10 5.13
C LEU A 192 25.93 -2.17 4.55
N TYR A 193 25.92 -2.38 3.23
CA TYR A 193 26.88 -3.29 2.60
C TYR A 193 28.31 -2.77 2.60
N GLY A 194 28.51 -1.45 2.46
CA GLY A 194 29.81 -0.82 2.66
C GLY A 194 30.34 -1.06 4.08
N LEU A 195 29.51 -0.77 5.09
CA LEU A 195 29.85 -0.97 6.50
C LEU A 195 30.10 -2.45 6.87
N LEU A 196 29.42 -3.38 6.20
CA LEU A 196 29.62 -4.82 6.39
C LEU A 196 30.83 -5.36 5.60
N GLY A 197 31.50 -4.53 4.79
CA GLY A 197 32.65 -4.94 3.98
C GLY A 197 32.31 -5.88 2.82
N VAL A 198 31.04 -5.92 2.41
CA VAL A 198 30.54 -6.84 1.36
C VAL A 198 30.13 -6.11 0.08
N LEU A 199 30.39 -4.82 -0.02
CA LEU A 199 30.02 -4.01 -1.19
C LEU A 199 30.88 -4.36 -2.40
N ASP A 200 30.25 -4.90 -3.44
CA ASP A 200 30.89 -5.31 -4.70
C ASP A 200 29.99 -4.85 -5.87
N PRO A 201 30.54 -4.26 -6.96
CA PRO A 201 29.79 -4.00 -8.19
C PRO A 201 28.94 -5.19 -8.67
N ALA A 202 29.42 -6.43 -8.55
CA ALA A 202 28.65 -7.61 -8.97
C ALA A 202 27.40 -7.84 -8.10
N LEU A 203 27.47 -7.50 -6.81
CA LEU A 203 26.35 -7.54 -5.88
C LEU A 203 25.29 -6.49 -6.27
N LEU A 204 25.71 -5.29 -6.62
CA LEU A 204 24.78 -4.24 -7.07
C LEU A 204 24.15 -4.60 -8.43
N ALA A 205 24.89 -5.23 -9.35
CA ALA A 205 24.32 -5.76 -10.58
C ALA A 205 23.32 -6.90 -10.31
N LEU A 206 23.61 -7.78 -9.34
CA LEU A 206 22.69 -8.81 -8.88
C LEU A 206 21.40 -8.20 -8.32
N ARG A 207 21.48 -7.07 -7.59
CA ARG A 207 20.31 -6.36 -7.09
C ARG A 207 19.35 -5.87 -8.17
N VAL A 208 19.89 -5.36 -9.28
CA VAL A 208 19.08 -4.95 -10.44
C VAL A 208 18.35 -6.17 -11.00
N ARG A 209 19.05 -7.29 -11.19
CA ARG A 209 18.48 -8.54 -11.70
C ARG A 209 17.40 -9.10 -10.78
N GLU A 210 17.66 -9.19 -9.47
CA GLU A 210 16.70 -9.67 -8.47
C GLU A 210 15.44 -8.79 -8.44
N THR A 211 15.61 -7.47 -8.52
CA THR A 211 14.47 -6.55 -8.55
C THR A 211 13.67 -6.66 -9.84
N ALA A 212 14.34 -6.83 -10.99
CA ALA A 212 13.70 -7.07 -12.27
C ALA A 212 12.90 -8.38 -12.27
N VAL A 213 13.47 -9.46 -11.73
CA VAL A 213 12.81 -10.77 -11.60
C VAL A 213 11.60 -10.67 -10.68
N GLY A 214 11.74 -9.99 -9.54
CA GLY A 214 10.63 -9.82 -8.62
C GLY A 214 9.48 -8.98 -9.21
N ALA A 215 9.81 -7.90 -9.92
CA ALA A 215 8.84 -7.08 -10.63
C ALA A 215 8.16 -7.87 -11.77
N LEU A 216 8.94 -8.64 -12.54
CA LEU A 216 8.43 -9.51 -13.61
C LEU A 216 7.49 -10.58 -13.04
N GLY A 217 7.86 -11.23 -11.94
CA GLY A 217 7.00 -12.21 -11.26
C GLY A 217 5.67 -11.64 -10.81
N ALA A 218 5.67 -10.41 -10.30
CA ALA A 218 4.44 -9.71 -9.93
C ALA A 218 3.56 -9.39 -11.16
N VAL A 219 4.17 -8.92 -12.24
CA VAL A 219 3.49 -8.61 -13.51
C VAL A 219 2.89 -9.88 -14.12
N LEU A 220 3.68 -10.94 -14.27
CA LEU A 220 3.23 -12.23 -14.81
C LEU A 220 2.09 -12.81 -13.98
N ALA A 221 2.20 -12.80 -12.66
CA ALA A 221 1.14 -13.30 -11.80
C ALA A 221 -0.17 -12.53 -11.99
N VAL A 222 -0.13 -11.20 -12.10
CA VAL A 222 -1.34 -10.39 -12.23
C VAL A 222 -1.95 -10.44 -13.64
N LEU A 223 -1.13 -10.70 -14.67
CA LEU A 223 -1.58 -10.87 -16.04
C LEU A 223 -2.13 -12.28 -16.31
N LEU A 224 -1.49 -13.32 -15.77
CA LEU A 224 -1.76 -14.72 -16.12
C LEU A 224 -2.57 -15.48 -15.07
N VAL A 225 -2.46 -15.14 -13.79
CA VAL A 225 -3.09 -15.89 -12.69
C VAL A 225 -4.37 -15.17 -12.22
N LEU A 226 -5.54 -15.79 -12.47
CA LEU A 226 -6.86 -15.35 -11.99
C LEU A 226 -7.11 -13.83 -12.11
N PRO A 227 -7.06 -13.28 -13.34
CA PRO A 227 -6.70 -11.89 -13.52
C PRO A 227 -7.87 -10.97 -13.10
N VAL A 228 -7.67 -10.12 -12.09
CA VAL A 228 -8.72 -9.22 -11.53
C VAL A 228 -8.88 -8.01 -12.45
N THR A 229 -10.04 -7.82 -13.06
CA THR A 229 -10.32 -6.64 -13.88
C THR A 229 -10.63 -5.44 -13.01
N THR A 230 -9.97 -4.30 -13.23
CA THR A 230 -10.22 -3.03 -12.50
C THR A 230 -11.70 -2.65 -12.46
N HIS A 231 -12.46 -2.98 -13.51
CA HIS A 231 -13.91 -2.73 -13.62
C HIS A 231 -14.72 -3.29 -12.45
N SER A 232 -14.46 -4.52 -11.99
CA SER A 232 -15.31 -5.13 -10.96
C SER A 232 -15.15 -4.49 -9.58
N VAL A 233 -13.96 -3.93 -9.28
CA VAL A 233 -13.71 -3.21 -8.02
C VAL A 233 -14.37 -1.83 -8.07
N THR A 234 -14.19 -1.13 -9.19
CA THR A 234 -14.78 0.19 -9.41
C THR A 234 -16.30 0.13 -9.41
N ASP A 235 -16.90 -0.83 -10.13
CA ASP A 235 -18.35 -1.04 -10.17
C ASP A 235 -18.90 -1.38 -8.79
N ALA A 236 -18.21 -2.20 -7.99
CA ALA A 236 -18.65 -2.52 -6.64
C ALA A 236 -18.70 -1.29 -5.71
N TRP A 237 -17.72 -0.38 -5.83
CA TRP A 237 -17.72 0.88 -5.08
C TRP A 237 -18.81 1.83 -5.56
N ILE A 238 -18.98 2.00 -6.88
CA ILE A 238 -20.04 2.82 -7.47
C ILE A 238 -21.41 2.30 -7.03
N ALA A 239 -21.65 0.99 -7.16
CA ALA A 239 -22.92 0.37 -6.75
C ALA A 239 -23.20 0.55 -5.26
N ARG A 240 -22.17 0.55 -4.40
CA ARG A 240 -22.34 0.81 -2.97
C ARG A 240 -22.66 2.28 -2.68
N ALA A 241 -22.03 3.21 -3.38
CA ALA A 241 -22.37 4.63 -3.29
C ALA A 241 -23.82 4.89 -3.74
N LEU A 242 -24.25 4.30 -4.87
CA LEU A 242 -25.62 4.43 -5.35
C LEU A 242 -26.67 3.84 -4.39
N ARG A 243 -26.37 2.68 -3.77
CA ARG A 243 -27.24 2.13 -2.72
C ARG A 243 -27.31 3.03 -1.48
N CYS A 244 -26.21 3.69 -1.12
CA CYS A 244 -26.18 4.63 0.00
C CYS A 244 -26.98 5.91 -0.32
N VAL A 245 -26.87 6.43 -1.55
CA VAL A 245 -27.74 7.52 -2.06
C VAL A 245 -29.20 7.14 -1.93
N HIS A 246 -29.60 5.95 -2.42
CA HIS A 246 -30.98 5.48 -2.33
C HIS A 246 -31.46 5.35 -0.87
N ALA A 247 -30.65 4.75 0.01
CA ALA A 247 -30.98 4.62 1.42
C ALA A 247 -31.14 5.99 2.11
N CYS A 248 -30.25 6.94 1.80
CA CYS A 248 -30.34 8.30 2.35
C CYS A 248 -31.58 9.04 1.85
N THR A 249 -31.93 8.90 0.56
CA THR A 249 -33.16 9.48 0.02
C THR A 249 -34.41 8.86 0.64
N ALA A 250 -34.38 7.56 0.91
CA ALA A 250 -35.50 6.86 1.55
C ALA A 250 -35.68 7.29 3.01
N GLU A 251 -34.59 7.40 3.78
CA GLU A 251 -34.64 7.88 5.17
C GLU A 251 -35.06 9.36 5.25
N ALA A 252 -34.56 10.21 4.36
CA ALA A 252 -34.98 11.62 4.31
C ALA A 252 -36.47 11.75 3.91
N ALA A 253 -36.95 10.95 2.95
CA ALA A 253 -38.36 10.93 2.58
C ALA A 253 -39.25 10.40 3.72
N ALA A 254 -38.82 9.36 4.44
CA ALA A 254 -39.54 8.85 5.61
C ALA A 254 -39.62 9.89 6.73
N ARG A 255 -38.53 10.63 6.95
CA ARG A 255 -38.48 11.72 7.94
C ARG A 255 -39.45 12.86 7.59
N LEU A 256 -39.47 13.28 6.32
CA LEU A 256 -40.43 14.27 5.80
C LEU A 256 -41.88 13.77 5.82
N ALA A 257 -42.10 12.45 5.78
CA ALA A 257 -43.42 11.85 5.93
C ALA A 257 -43.87 11.70 7.41
N GLY A 258 -43.07 12.19 8.37
CA GLY A 258 -43.42 12.23 9.79
C GLY A 258 -42.81 11.11 10.65
N ASP A 259 -41.95 10.25 10.10
CA ASP A 259 -41.23 9.24 10.91
C ASP A 259 -40.13 9.91 11.76
N THR A 260 -40.32 9.96 13.08
CA THR A 260 -39.36 10.55 14.02
C THR A 260 -38.14 9.69 14.29
N GLY A 261 -38.16 8.40 13.90
CA GLY A 261 -37.03 7.50 14.01
C GLY A 261 -36.07 7.56 12.82
N ALA A 262 -36.45 8.20 11.73
CA ALA A 262 -35.62 8.31 10.52
C ALA A 262 -34.60 9.46 10.65
N ASP A 263 -33.31 9.16 10.55
CA ASP A 263 -32.24 10.16 10.56
C ASP A 263 -31.32 9.97 9.34
N PRO A 264 -31.36 10.85 8.34
CA PRO A 264 -30.50 10.74 7.16
C PRO A 264 -29.03 11.14 7.41
N ALA A 265 -28.70 11.81 8.52
CA ALA A 265 -27.36 12.37 8.74
C ALA A 265 -26.22 11.30 8.79
N PRO A 266 -26.39 10.13 9.44
CA PRO A 266 -25.40 9.06 9.41
C PRO A 266 -25.15 8.51 7.99
N ARG A 267 -26.18 8.47 7.14
CA ARG A 267 -26.06 8.00 5.74
C ARG A 267 -25.32 8.99 4.88
N VAL A 268 -25.53 10.29 5.08
CA VAL A 268 -24.73 11.34 4.42
C VAL A 268 -23.25 11.17 4.76
N ALA A 269 -22.91 10.97 6.03
CA ALA A 269 -21.52 10.71 6.44
C ALA A 269 -20.95 9.42 5.83
N GLU A 270 -21.74 8.34 5.77
CA GLU A 270 -21.34 7.10 5.08
C GLU A 270 -21.08 7.35 3.59
N LEU A 271 -21.94 8.10 2.91
CA LEU A 271 -21.82 8.42 1.49
C LEU A 271 -20.51 9.16 1.19
N GLU A 272 -20.13 10.15 2.01
CA GLU A 272 -18.86 10.87 1.85
C GLU A 272 -17.64 9.93 1.92
N SER A 273 -17.66 9.01 2.89
CA SER A 273 -16.61 8.00 3.01
C SER A 273 -16.53 7.09 1.77
N LEU A 274 -17.68 6.70 1.21
CA LEU A 274 -17.78 5.86 0.02
C LEU A 274 -17.31 6.61 -1.24
N LEU A 275 -17.66 7.88 -1.39
CA LEU A 275 -17.20 8.73 -2.49
C LEU A 275 -15.67 8.88 -2.48
N GLY A 276 -15.07 9.03 -1.29
CA GLY A 276 -13.62 8.99 -1.13
C GLY A 276 -13.00 7.70 -1.68
N ARG A 277 -13.62 6.55 -1.43
CA ARG A 277 -13.17 5.24 -1.96
C ARG A 277 -13.35 5.13 -3.48
N VAL A 278 -14.46 5.62 -4.03
CA VAL A 278 -14.70 5.66 -5.48
C VAL A 278 -13.63 6.52 -6.17
N ARG A 279 -13.35 7.72 -5.65
CA ARG A 279 -12.30 8.61 -6.17
C ARG A 279 -10.93 7.96 -6.15
N LEU A 280 -10.56 7.31 -5.05
CA LEU A 280 -9.31 6.55 -4.94
C LEU A 280 -9.24 5.41 -5.97
N SER A 281 -10.34 4.67 -6.18
CA SER A 281 -10.38 3.60 -7.18
C SER A 281 -10.28 4.10 -8.62
N LEU A 282 -10.82 5.29 -8.91
CA LEU A 282 -10.82 5.89 -10.25
C LEU A 282 -9.57 6.74 -10.53
N ALA A 283 -8.80 7.11 -9.50
CA ALA A 283 -7.60 7.96 -9.60
C ALA A 283 -6.62 7.53 -10.72
N PRO A 284 -6.30 6.24 -10.91
CA PRO A 284 -5.42 5.80 -11.99
C PRO A 284 -5.99 6.07 -13.39
N LEU A 285 -7.32 6.00 -13.56
CA LEU A 285 -7.98 6.21 -14.85
C LEU A 285 -8.08 7.70 -15.21
N VAL A 286 -8.25 8.57 -14.20
CA VAL A 286 -8.33 10.03 -14.40
C VAL A 286 -6.96 10.72 -14.44
N HIS A 287 -5.88 9.99 -14.15
CA HIS A 287 -4.51 10.51 -14.17
C HIS A 287 -4.18 11.22 -15.50
N PRO A 288 -3.41 12.33 -15.48
CA PRO A 288 -3.03 13.06 -16.69
C PRO A 288 -2.42 12.15 -17.77
N PHE A 289 -1.49 11.29 -17.38
CA PHE A 289 -0.79 10.34 -18.26
C PHE A 289 -1.53 9.02 -18.53
N SER A 290 -2.81 8.89 -18.19
CA SER A 290 -3.57 7.68 -18.53
C SER A 290 -3.76 7.56 -20.05
N PRO A 291 -3.28 6.49 -20.72
CA PRO A 291 -3.40 6.33 -22.17
C PRO A 291 -4.84 6.00 -22.62
N LEU A 292 -5.75 5.68 -21.69
CA LEU A 292 -7.10 5.18 -21.97
C LEU A 292 -8.13 6.33 -22.04
N ARG A 293 -8.04 7.18 -23.07
CA ARG A 293 -8.85 8.40 -23.24
C ARG A 293 -10.37 8.18 -23.08
N ALA A 294 -10.94 7.17 -23.73
CA ALA A 294 -12.38 6.86 -23.64
C ALA A 294 -12.82 6.43 -22.22
N ARG A 295 -11.96 5.70 -21.49
CA ARG A 295 -12.25 5.30 -20.10
C ARG A 295 -12.08 6.45 -19.13
N LYS A 296 -11.11 7.34 -19.39
CA LYS A 296 -10.91 8.59 -18.65
C LYS A 296 -12.13 9.51 -18.74
N GLY A 297 -12.72 9.64 -19.94
CA GLY A 297 -13.96 10.40 -20.14
C GLY A 297 -15.12 9.85 -19.30
N ARG A 298 -15.38 8.53 -19.40
CA ARG A 298 -16.41 7.87 -18.58
C ARG A 298 -16.16 7.99 -17.08
N ALA A 299 -14.92 7.81 -16.61
CA ALA A 299 -14.58 7.95 -15.20
C ALA A 299 -14.88 9.36 -14.67
N ARG A 300 -14.59 10.41 -15.44
CA ARG A 300 -14.93 11.80 -15.07
C ARG A 300 -16.44 12.03 -15.03
N GLN A 301 -17.17 11.49 -16.01
CA GLN A 301 -18.62 11.61 -16.05
C GLN A 301 -19.28 10.92 -14.83
N VAL A 302 -18.84 9.72 -14.48
CA VAL A 302 -19.32 9.00 -13.29
C VAL A 302 -19.04 9.78 -12.01
N LEU A 303 -17.84 10.37 -11.87
CA LEU A 303 -17.51 11.19 -10.72
C LEU A 303 -18.41 12.43 -10.62
N ALA A 304 -18.65 13.13 -11.73
CA ALA A 304 -19.55 14.28 -11.76
C ALA A 304 -20.98 13.90 -11.33
N LEU A 305 -21.53 12.82 -11.89
CA LEU A 305 -22.88 12.35 -11.54
C LEU A 305 -22.99 11.94 -10.07
N LEU A 306 -21.97 11.29 -9.51
CA LEU A 306 -21.95 10.91 -8.09
C LEU A 306 -21.82 12.14 -7.17
N ASP A 307 -21.04 13.14 -7.58
CA ASP A 307 -20.92 14.41 -6.85
C ASP A 307 -22.25 15.18 -6.89
N ASP A 308 -22.98 15.14 -8.01
CA ASP A 308 -24.33 15.71 -8.13
C ASP A 308 -25.30 15.01 -7.20
N CYS A 309 -25.38 13.67 -7.22
CA CYS A 309 -26.21 12.91 -6.30
C CYS A 309 -25.89 13.24 -4.83
N ALA A 310 -24.61 13.38 -4.49
CA ALA A 310 -24.20 13.71 -3.13
C ALA A 310 -24.63 15.12 -2.71
N ARG A 311 -24.60 16.09 -3.63
CA ARG A 311 -25.10 17.45 -3.37
C ARG A 311 -26.61 17.43 -3.13
N GLU A 312 -27.38 16.79 -4.00
CA GLU A 312 -28.84 16.70 -3.88
C GLU A 312 -29.26 15.98 -2.59
N VAL A 313 -28.61 14.87 -2.25
CA VAL A 313 -28.91 14.12 -1.02
C VAL A 313 -28.60 14.94 0.24
N ARG A 314 -27.51 15.73 0.26
CA ARG A 314 -27.22 16.64 1.38
C ARG A 314 -28.28 17.73 1.49
N GLY A 315 -28.71 18.29 0.36
CA GLY A 315 -29.82 19.26 0.31
C GLY A 315 -31.08 18.66 0.92
N LEU A 316 -31.49 17.48 0.45
CA LEU A 316 -32.67 16.77 0.96
C LEU A 316 -32.56 16.44 2.46
N ALA A 317 -31.41 15.97 2.93
CA ALA A 317 -31.18 15.69 4.34
C ALA A 317 -31.23 16.96 5.21
N SER A 318 -30.74 18.10 4.69
CA SER A 318 -30.81 19.38 5.40
C SER A 318 -32.24 19.88 5.56
N VAL A 319 -33.08 19.70 4.52
CA VAL A 319 -34.52 20.04 4.58
C VAL A 319 -35.24 19.10 5.55
N ALA A 320 -34.96 17.80 5.50
CA ALA A 320 -35.57 16.82 6.41
C ALA A 320 -35.16 16.98 7.88
N ALA A 321 -34.06 17.69 8.15
CA ALA A 321 -33.59 18.00 9.50
C ALA A 321 -34.14 19.34 10.04
N ASP A 322 -34.80 20.13 9.20
CA ASP A 322 -35.38 21.41 9.60
C ASP A 322 -36.62 21.17 10.49
N PRO A 323 -36.64 21.67 11.74
CA PRO A 323 -37.76 21.48 12.66
C PRO A 323 -39.09 22.08 12.18
N GLU A 324 -39.10 22.99 11.20
CA GLU A 324 -40.35 23.51 10.60
C GLU A 324 -40.90 22.64 9.46
N ALA A 325 -40.11 21.66 8.97
CA ALA A 325 -40.48 20.79 7.84
C ALA A 325 -41.10 19.45 8.24
N SER A 326 -41.19 19.14 9.55
CA SER A 326 -41.69 17.87 10.11
C SER A 326 -42.97 18.02 10.93
#